data_AF-A0A8S7XGW0-F1
#
_entry.id   AF-A0A8S7XGW0-F1
#
_cell.length_a   1.000
_cell.length_b   1.000
_cell.length_c   1.000
_cell.angle_alpha   90.00
_cell.angle_beta   90.00
_cell.angle_gamma   90.00
#
_symmetry.space_group_name_H-M   'P 1'
#
loop_
_entity.id
_entity.type
_entity.pdbx_description
1 polymer ?
#
loop_
_entity_poly.entity_id
_entity_poly.type
_entity_poly.pdbx_seq_one_letter_code
_entity_poly.pdbx_strand_id
1 'polypeptide(L)' 'MRNKTREAMRLFLGGRCYTAEKLEKDYLAEVANYSNDRWEAPQRAARLAASVKRYKTSEMLRFIFATIAYDPDP' A
#
# COMPACT_ATOMS: atom_id res chain seq x y z
N MET A 1 8.72 -21.92 7.23
CA MET A 1 8.49 -20.51 7.65
C MET A 1 8.35 -20.34 9.17
N ARG A 2 9.06 -19.38 9.81
CA ARG A 2 9.00 -19.10 11.27
C ARG A 2 7.62 -18.59 11.72
N ASN A 3 7.18 -18.90 12.95
CA ASN A 3 5.85 -18.49 13.47
C ASN A 3 5.57 -16.98 13.41
N LYS A 4 6.55 -16.15 13.81
CA LYS A 4 6.44 -14.68 13.74
C LYS A 4 6.17 -14.18 12.32
N THR A 5 6.78 -14.82 11.32
CA THR A 5 6.61 -14.46 9.91
C THR A 5 5.22 -14.84 9.40
N ARG A 6 4.68 -15.99 9.81
CA ARG A 6 3.29 -16.39 9.51
C ARG A 6 2.29 -15.42 10.11
N GLU A 7 2.50 -14.98 11.35
CA GLU A 7 1.63 -14.00 12.00
C GLU A 7 1.67 -12.63 11.31
N ALA A 8 2.87 -12.15 10.96
CA ALA A 8 3.03 -10.91 10.21
C ALA A 8 2.33 -10.98 8.84
N MET A 9 2.46 -12.09 8.12
CA MET A 9 1.77 -12.34 6.85
C MET A 9 0.25 -12.33 7.04
N ARG A 10 -0.28 -13.00 8.06
CA ARG A 10 -1.73 -13.01 8.37
C ARG A 10 -2.25 -11.61 8.64
N LEU A 11 -1.54 -10.82 9.47
CA LEU A 11 -1.94 -9.44 9.78
C LEU A 11 -1.87 -8.52 8.55
N PHE A 12 -0.88 -8.74 7.69
CA PHE A 12 -0.72 -7.98 6.46
C PHE A 12 -1.86 -8.26 5.46
N LEU A 13 -2.08 -9.53 5.13
CA LEU A 13 -3.11 -9.96 4.19
C LEU A 13 -4.52 -9.74 4.74
N GLY A 14 -4.70 -9.82 6.06
CA GLY A 14 -5.99 -9.64 6.75
C GLY A 14 -6.47 -8.19 6.88
N GLY A 15 -5.83 -7.22 6.21
CA GLY A 15 -6.37 -5.85 6.11
C GLY A 15 -5.37 -4.72 6.30
N ARG A 16 -4.07 -5.00 6.54
CA ARG A 16 -3.03 -3.96 6.54
C ARG A 16 -2.41 -3.72 5.16
N CYS A 17 -2.68 -4.59 4.19
CA CYS A 17 -2.28 -4.42 2.80
C CYS A 17 -2.94 -3.17 2.21
N TYR A 18 -2.12 -2.29 1.63
CA TYR A 18 -2.60 -1.15 0.88
C TYR A 18 -2.82 -1.59 -0.58
N THR A 19 -4.08 -1.78 -0.97
CA THR A 19 -4.48 -2.31 -2.28
C THR A 19 -4.47 -1.23 -3.38
N ALA A 20 -4.53 -1.66 -4.64
CA ALA A 20 -4.72 -0.78 -5.78
C ALA A 20 -6.03 0.01 -5.67
N GLU A 21 -7.11 -0.62 -5.19
CA GLU A 21 -8.41 0.04 -4.97
C GLU A 21 -8.29 1.18 -3.95
N LYS A 22 -7.46 0.99 -2.90
CA LYS A 22 -7.23 2.03 -1.91
C LYS A 22 -6.39 3.18 -2.47
N LEU A 23 -5.41 2.87 -3.33
CA LEU A 23 -4.64 3.87 -4.06
C LEU A 23 -5.55 4.71 -4.97
N GLU A 24 -6.42 4.06 -5.74
CA GLU A 24 -7.37 4.72 -6.63
C GLU A 24 -8.34 5.61 -5.84
N LYS A 25 -8.90 5.09 -4.75
CA LYS A 25 -9.79 5.86 -3.87
C LYS A 25 -9.10 7.11 -3.31
N ASP A 26 -7.88 6.97 -2.80
CA ASP A 26 -7.13 8.10 -2.24
C ASP A 26 -6.75 9.11 -3.34
N TYR A 27 -6.43 8.64 -4.56
CA TYR A 27 -6.17 9.50 -5.71
C TYR A 27 -7.41 10.31 -6.11
N LEU A 28 -8.55 9.64 -6.28
CA LEU A 28 -9.82 10.28 -6.63
C LEU A 28 -10.27 11.27 -5.56
N ALA A 29 -10.04 10.96 -4.28
CA ALA A 29 -10.33 11.89 -3.18
C ALA A 29 -9.46 13.16 -3.27
N GLU A 30 -8.17 13.06 -3.59
CA GLU A 30 -7.32 14.24 -3.79
C GLU A 30 -7.79 15.09 -4.99
N VAL A 31 -8.15 14.44 -6.10
CA VAL A 31 -8.66 15.14 -7.30
C VAL A 31 -10.00 15.83 -7.04
N ALA A 32 -10.94 15.16 -6.38
CA ALA A 32 -12.26 15.71 -6.07
C ALA A 32 -12.19 16.91 -5.11
N ASN A 33 -11.21 16.92 -4.20
CA ASN A 33 -10.99 18.03 -3.27
C ASN A 33 -10.03 19.10 -3.84
N TYR A 34 -9.88 19.18 -5.16
CA TYR A 34 -9.09 20.22 -5.80
C TYR A 34 -9.78 21.58 -5.77
N SER A 35 -9.03 22.62 -5.38
CA SER A 35 -9.43 24.01 -5.52
C SER A 35 -8.23 24.82 -5.99
N ASN A 36 -8.43 25.64 -7.03
CA ASN A 36 -7.44 26.63 -7.47
C ASN A 36 -7.31 27.79 -6.48
N ASP A 37 -8.34 28.04 -5.68
CA ASP A 37 -8.39 29.17 -4.75
C ASP A 37 -7.50 28.94 -3.51
N ARG A 38 -7.13 27.68 -3.26
CA ARG A 38 -6.23 27.28 -2.19
C ARG A 38 -4.92 26.81 -2.82
N TRP A 39 -3.80 27.45 -2.45
CA TRP A 39 -2.48 26.98 -2.87
C TRP A 39 -2.11 25.68 -2.14
N GLU A 40 -2.60 24.54 -2.66
CA GLU A 40 -2.40 23.20 -2.08
C GLU A 40 -1.54 22.28 -2.95
N ALA A 41 -1.01 22.76 -4.08
CA ALA A 41 -0.29 21.91 -5.02
C ALA A 41 0.88 21.11 -4.39
N PRO A 42 1.75 21.71 -3.55
CA PRO A 42 2.83 20.95 -2.89
C PRO A 42 2.31 19.92 -1.89
N GLN A 43 1.31 20.27 -1.07
CA GLN A 43 0.75 19.38 -0.06
C GLN A 43 0.01 18.19 -0.71
N ARG A 44 -0.73 18.45 -1.79
CA ARG A 44 -1.38 17.43 -2.61
C ARG A 44 -0.36 16.48 -3.22
N ALA A 45 0.70 17.01 -3.84
CA ALA A 45 1.77 16.19 -4.39
C ALA A 45 2.40 15.29 -3.30
N ALA A 46 2.60 15.82 -2.09
CA ALA A 46 3.09 15.04 -0.96
C ALA A 46 2.11 13.92 -0.53
N ARG A 47 0.81 14.20 -0.45
CA ARG A 47 -0.22 13.19 -0.12
C ARG A 47 -0.30 12.10 -1.17
N LEU A 48 -0.33 12.46 -2.46
CA LEU A 48 -0.30 11.51 -3.56
C LEU A 48 0.97 10.65 -3.55
N ALA A 49 2.14 11.26 -3.35
CA ALA A 49 3.40 10.54 -3.23
C ALA A 49 3.40 9.56 -2.04
N ALA A 50 2.80 9.96 -0.90
CA ALA A 50 2.65 9.08 0.25
C ALA A 50 1.75 7.88 -0.05
N SER A 51 0.63 8.07 -0.76
CA SER A 51 -0.25 6.97 -1.19
C SER A 51 0.47 5.99 -2.12
N VAL A 52 1.22 6.50 -3.12
CA VAL A 52 2.04 5.66 -4.02
C VAL A 52 3.12 4.89 -3.25
N LYS A 53 3.78 5.53 -2.27
CA LYS A 53 4.79 4.85 -1.43
C LYS A 53 4.16 3.71 -0.64
N ARG A 54 3.01 3.92 0.00
CA ARG A 54 2.28 2.88 0.76
C ARG A 54 1.90 1.69 -0.11
N TYR A 55 1.41 1.97 -1.33
CA TYR A 55 1.09 0.93 -2.30
C TYR A 55 2.34 0.11 -2.67
N LYS A 56 3.42 0.77 -3.11
CA LYS A 56 4.66 0.07 -3.49
C LYS A 56 5.25 -0.75 -2.34
N THR A 57 5.22 -0.24 -1.11
CA THR A 57 5.66 -0.99 0.07
C THR A 57 4.78 -2.22 0.30
N SER A 58 3.46 -2.11 0.11
CA SER A 58 2.55 -3.25 0.23
C SER A 58 2.78 -4.28 -0.86
N GLU A 59 2.99 -3.86 -2.10
CA GLU A 59 3.36 -4.75 -3.21
C GLU A 59 4.68 -5.49 -2.94
N MET A 60 5.69 -4.79 -2.42
CA MET A 60 6.96 -5.40 -2.03
C MET A 60 6.79 -6.43 -0.93
N LEU A 61 6.00 -6.14 0.11
CA LEU A 61 5.70 -7.10 1.17
C LEU A 61 4.91 -8.30 0.65
N ARG A 62 3.95 -8.09 -0.25
CA ARG A 62 3.21 -9.17 -0.90
C ARG A 62 4.15 -10.08 -1.69
N PHE A 63 5.08 -9.50 -2.45
CA PHE A 63 6.10 -10.25 -3.18
C PHE A 63 6.96 -11.08 -2.23
N ILE A 64 7.49 -10.48 -1.16
CA ILE A 64 8.29 -11.18 -0.15
C ILE A 64 7.50 -12.34 0.44
N PHE A 65 6.25 -12.12 0.88
CA PHE A 65 5.42 -13.17 1.46
C PHE A 65 5.12 -14.29 0.47
N ALA A 66 4.89 -13.98 -0.80
CA ALA A 66 4.68 -14.99 -1.84
C ALA A 66 5.95 -15.83 -2.07
N THR A 67 7.13 -15.22 -2.09
CA THR A 67 8.39 -15.95 -2.31
C THR A 67 8.81 -16.80 -1.12
N ILE A 68 8.58 -16.33 0.13
CA ILE A 68 8.90 -17.13 1.33
C ILE A 68 7.83 -18.18 1.67
N ALA A 69 6.61 -18.04 1.15
CA ALA A 69 5.56 -19.04 1.28
C ALA A 69 5.72 -20.17 0.26
N TYR A 70 6.39 -19.91 -0.86
CA TYR A 70 6.81 -20.91 -1.82
C TYR A 70 8.10 -21.58 -1.33
N ASP A 71 7.95 -22.46 -0.35
CA ASP A 71 8.96 -23.47 0.01
C ASP A 71 8.43 -24.77 -0.62
N PRO A 72 8.83 -25.14 -1.85
CA PRO A 72 8.44 -26.42 -2.40
C PRO A 72 9.09 -27.47 -1.50
N ASP A 73 8.27 -28.27 -0.80
CA ASP A 73 8.76 -29.45 -0.10
C ASP A 73 9.64 -30.28 -1.07
N PRO A 74 10.77 -30.81 -0.60
CA PRO A 74 11.77 -31.49 -1.45
C PRO A 74 11.26 -32.77 -2.10
#